data_AF-A0A963NWD4-F1
#
_entry.id   AF-A0A963NWD4-F1
#
_cell.length_a   1.000
_cell.length_b   1.000
_cell.length_c   1.000
_cell.angle_alpha   90.00
_cell.angle_beta   90.00
_cell.angle_gamma   90.00
#
_symmetry.space_group_name_H-M   'P 1'
#
loop_
_entity.id
_entity.type
_entity.pdbx_description
1 polymer ?
#
loop_
_entity_poly.entity_id
_entity_poly.type
_entity_poly.pdbx_seq_one_letter_code
_entity_poly.pdbx_strand_id
1 'polypeptide(L)'
;MARTSLRSWFYHQLDPLGRREHGLAPGNMLVASLILASCIVAVLETEPELYEGHGRLFAVCEWVFATLFLLEYGIRLWIAPESGRYGEGWRGVLRYAVTPVALLDLLAILPVFLLLAGT
;
A
#
# COMPACT_ATOMS: atom_id res chain seq x y z
N MET A 1 -37.24 -0.01 -12.97
CA MET A 1 -36.53 -0.26 -11.70
C MET A 1 -35.28 -1.10 -12.01
N ALA A 2 -34.17 -0.62 -12.60
CA ALA A 2 -33.29 0.52 -12.33
C ALA A 2 -32.54 0.43 -10.98
N ARG A 3 -31.61 -0.53 -10.81
CA ARG A 3 -30.56 -0.47 -9.74
C ARG A 3 -29.35 -1.44 -9.84
N THR A 4 -29.00 -1.99 -11.00
CA THR A 4 -27.94 -3.04 -11.10
C THR A 4 -26.83 -2.82 -12.13
N SER A 5 -26.76 -1.67 -12.82
CA SER A 5 -25.79 -1.46 -13.92
C SER A 5 -24.43 -0.86 -13.47
N LEU A 6 -24.40 0.02 -12.47
CA LEU A 6 -23.16 0.68 -12.02
C LEU A 6 -22.28 -0.22 -11.14
N ARG A 7 -22.87 -1.22 -10.48
CA ARG A 7 -22.21 -2.00 -9.44
C ARG A 7 -21.35 -3.15 -10.01
N SER A 8 -21.75 -3.75 -11.13
CA SER A 8 -20.93 -4.79 -11.78
C SER A 8 -19.77 -4.21 -12.61
N TRP A 9 -19.90 -2.97 -13.09
CA TRP A 9 -18.80 -2.26 -13.76
C TRP A 9 -17.64 -1.94 -12.81
N PHE A 10 -17.95 -1.57 -11.57
CA PHE A 10 -16.94 -1.37 -10.52
C PHE A 10 -16.31 -2.68 -10.04
N TYR A 11 -17.10 -3.76 -9.92
CA TYR A 11 -16.59 -5.08 -9.51
C TYR A 11 -15.56 -5.64 -10.50
N HIS A 12 -15.74 -5.35 -11.80
CA HIS A 12 -14.78 -5.73 -12.84
C HIS A 12 -13.48 -4.89 -12.84
N GLN A 13 -13.47 -3.75 -12.16
CA GLN A 13 -12.29 -2.88 -12.02
C GLN A 13 -11.48 -3.17 -10.74
N LEU A 14 -12.06 -3.88 -9.77
CA LEU A 14 -11.55 -4.00 -8.40
C LEU A 14 -11.46 -5.44 -7.88
N ASP A 15 -11.42 -6.46 -8.76
CA ASP A 15 -11.15 -7.85 -8.36
C ASP A 15 -9.64 -8.14 -8.40
N PRO A 16 -8.92 -8.21 -7.26
CA PRO A 16 -7.48 -8.39 -7.23
C PRO A 16 -7.07 -9.87 -7.16
N LEU A 17 -8.03 -10.82 -7.14
CA LEU A 17 -7.74 -12.23 -6.83
C LEU A 17 -8.51 -13.24 -7.69
N GLY A 18 -9.33 -12.79 -8.63
CA GLY A 18 -10.04 -13.60 -9.60
C GLY A 18 -9.47 -13.51 -11.02
N ARG A 19 -8.61 -14.48 -11.35
CA ARG A 19 -8.12 -14.85 -12.71
C ARG A 19 -6.97 -14.03 -13.31
N ARG A 20 -5.86 -14.75 -13.49
CA ARG A 20 -4.86 -14.52 -14.54
C ARG A 20 -5.56 -14.22 -15.87
N GLU A 21 -5.18 -13.11 -16.51
CA GLU A 21 -4.69 -12.97 -17.90
C GLU A 21 -4.81 -11.48 -18.32
N HIS A 22 -3.66 -10.80 -18.43
CA HIS A 22 -3.44 -9.42 -18.95
C HIS A 22 -3.76 -8.21 -18.04
N GLY A 23 -2.69 -7.66 -17.44
CA GLY A 23 -2.62 -6.30 -16.89
C GLY A 23 -2.28 -6.24 -15.41
N LEU A 24 -1.20 -5.54 -15.04
CA LEU A 24 -0.90 -5.23 -13.64
C LEU A 24 -2.06 -4.39 -13.07
N ALA A 25 -2.72 -4.86 -12.00
CA ALA A 25 -3.78 -4.09 -11.35
C ALA A 25 -3.26 -2.66 -11.03
N PRO A 26 -4.03 -1.59 -11.29
CA PRO A 26 -3.57 -0.22 -11.11
C PRO A 26 -3.03 0.05 -9.70
N GLY A 27 -3.68 -0.55 -8.69
CA GLY A 27 -3.23 -0.49 -7.31
C GLY A 27 -1.86 -1.16 -7.10
N ASN A 28 -1.57 -2.27 -7.79
CA ASN A 28 -0.27 -2.94 -7.69
C ASN A 28 0.85 -2.15 -8.39
N MET A 29 0.55 -1.48 -9.50
CA MET A 29 1.49 -0.57 -10.16
C MET A 29 1.80 0.66 -9.30
N LEU A 30 0.79 1.18 -8.59
CA LEU A 30 0.98 2.31 -7.67
C LEU A 30 1.96 1.94 -6.56
N VAL A 31 1.77 0.80 -5.88
CA VAL A 31 2.68 0.34 -4.81
C VAL A 31 4.07 0.15 -5.34
N ALA A 32 4.21 -0.56 -6.46
CA ALA A 32 5.51 -0.85 -7.03
C ALA A 32 6.26 0.45 -7.35
N SER A 33 5.54 1.47 -7.87
CA SER A 33 6.12 2.79 -8.14
C SER A 33 6.51 3.52 -6.85
N LEU A 34 5.68 3.46 -5.80
CA LEU A 34 5.97 4.07 -4.49
C LEU A 34 7.16 3.40 -3.80
N ILE A 35 7.25 2.07 -3.83
CA ILE A 35 8.39 1.30 -3.31
C ILE A 35 9.66 1.68 -4.06
N LEU A 36 9.62 1.69 -5.40
CA LEU A 36 10.79 2.08 -6.20
C LEU A 36 11.23 3.52 -5.90
N ALA A 37 10.29 4.46 -5.81
CA ALA A 37 10.59 5.85 -5.45
C ALA A 37 11.19 5.96 -4.04
N SER A 38 10.63 5.24 -3.07
CA SER A 38 11.15 5.19 -1.70
C SER A 38 12.57 4.60 -1.64
N CYS A 39 12.84 3.51 -2.37
CA CYS A 39 14.17 2.92 -2.46
C CYS A 39 15.19 3.89 -3.07
N ILE A 40 14.81 4.63 -4.11
CA ILE A 40 15.70 5.64 -4.72
C ILE A 40 16.06 6.71 -3.68
N VAL A 41 15.08 7.22 -2.94
CA VAL A 41 15.33 8.23 -1.89
C VAL A 41 16.22 7.67 -0.79
N ALA A 42 15.98 6.43 -0.34
CA ALA A 42 16.82 5.78 0.67
C ALA A 42 18.27 5.57 0.18
N VAL A 43 18.47 5.23 -1.10
CA VAL A 43 19.82 5.13 -1.68
C VAL A 43 20.49 6.51 -1.76
N LEU A 44 19.77 7.55 -2.17
CA LEU A 44 20.30 8.92 -2.20
C LEU A 44 20.67 9.43 -0.81
N GLU A 45 19.94 8.99 0.23
CA GLU A 45 20.24 9.32 1.62
C GLU A 45 21.59 8.74 2.09
N THR A 46 22.03 7.61 1.51
CA THR A 46 23.33 7.01 1.89
C THR A 46 24.55 7.82 1.44
N GLU A 47 24.38 8.74 0.49
CA GLU A 47 25.48 9.58 0.01
C GLU A 47 25.67 10.81 0.91
N PRO A 48 26.80 10.92 1.64
CA PRO A 48 27.00 11.98 2.62
C PRO A 48 27.01 13.37 2.00
N GLU A 49 27.50 13.53 0.76
CA GLU A 49 27.51 14.82 0.04
C GLU A 49 26.09 15.34 -0.26
N LEU A 50 25.12 14.43 -0.45
CA LEU A 50 23.72 14.81 -0.67
C LEU A 50 23.00 15.03 0.65
N TYR A 51 23.31 14.23 1.66
CA TYR A 51 22.72 14.33 3.00
C TYR A 51 23.14 15.61 3.74
N GLU A 52 24.41 16.01 3.62
CA GLU A 52 24.96 17.22 4.23
C GLU A 52 24.24 18.47 3.68
N GLY A 53 23.29 19.00 4.48
CA GLY A 53 22.46 20.16 4.12
C GLY A 53 21.01 19.81 3.74
N HIS A 54 20.71 18.56 3.38
CA HIS A 54 19.37 18.11 3.00
C HIS A 54 18.74 17.07 3.93
N GLY A 55 19.36 16.73 5.07
CA GLY A 55 18.80 15.76 6.03
C GLY A 55 17.33 16.00 6.42
N ARG A 56 16.89 17.27 6.53
CA ARG A 56 15.48 17.59 6.77
C ARG A 56 14.56 17.22 5.59
N LEU A 57 15.06 17.34 4.37
CA LEU A 57 14.35 16.98 3.14
C LEU A 57 14.17 15.46 3.06
N PHE A 58 15.23 14.68 3.34
CA PHE A 58 15.16 13.22 3.42
C PHE A 58 14.17 12.75 4.49
N ALA A 59 14.22 13.34 5.70
CA ALA A 59 13.25 13.05 6.76
C ALA A 59 11.81 13.35 6.33
N VAL A 60 11.56 14.50 5.67
CA VAL A 60 10.22 14.83 5.14
C VAL A 60 9.79 13.80 4.08
N CYS A 61 10.68 13.41 3.18
CA CYS A 61 10.38 12.39 2.18
C CYS A 61 10.02 11.04 2.83
N GLU A 62 10.77 10.61 3.85
CA GLU A 62 10.50 9.39 4.60
C GLU A 62 9.09 9.44 5.22
N TRP A 63 8.74 10.53 5.90
CA TRP A 63 7.39 10.74 6.45
C TRP A 63 6.29 10.74 5.40
N VAL A 64 6.54 11.32 4.24
CA VAL A 64 5.60 11.32 3.11
C VAL A 64 5.40 9.89 2.60
N PHE A 65 6.46 9.13 2.33
CA PHE A 65 6.35 7.73 1.89
C PHE A 65 5.64 6.87 2.94
N ALA A 66 5.98 7.03 4.22
CA ALA A 66 5.31 6.34 5.32
C ALA A 66 3.80 6.59 5.33
N THR A 67 3.40 7.85 5.16
CA THR A 67 1.99 8.25 5.11
C THR A 67 1.28 7.66 3.88
N LEU A 68 1.95 7.68 2.72
CA LEU A 68 1.40 7.12 1.48
C LEU A 68 1.20 5.61 1.59
N PHE A 69 2.18 4.87 2.10
CA PHE A 69 2.06 3.43 2.34
C PHE A 69 0.98 3.09 3.36
N LEU A 70 0.84 3.89 4.43
CA LEU A 70 -0.22 3.71 5.42
C LEU A 70 -1.62 3.92 4.82
N LEU A 71 -1.79 4.98 4.02
CA LEU A 71 -3.05 5.25 3.33
C LEU A 71 -3.39 4.12 2.36
N GLU A 72 -2.39 3.66 1.60
CA GLU A 72 -2.56 2.56 0.66
C GLU A 72 -2.98 1.26 1.36
N TYR A 73 -2.30 0.92 2.47
CA TYR A 73 -2.65 -0.22 3.31
C TYR A 73 -4.09 -0.11 3.83
N GLY A 74 -4.50 1.07 4.32
CA GLY A 74 -5.86 1.32 4.80
C GLY A 74 -6.92 1.17 3.69
N ILE A 75 -6.63 1.67 2.49
CA ILE A 75 -7.51 1.54 1.31
C ILE A 75 -7.65 0.06 0.93
N ARG A 76 -6.54 -0.70 0.88
CA ARG A 76 -6.56 -2.14 0.60
C ARG A 76 -7.36 -2.90 1.64
N LEU A 77 -7.18 -2.57 2.92
CA LEU A 77 -7.92 -3.18 4.02
C LEU A 77 -9.42 -2.90 3.93
N TRP A 78 -9.81 -1.70 3.48
CA TRP A 78 -11.21 -1.31 3.28
C TRP A 78 -11.87 -2.02 2.08
N ILE A 79 -11.12 -2.23 0.98
CA ILE A 79 -11.61 -2.88 -0.23
C ILE A 79 -11.61 -4.42 -0.11
N ALA A 80 -10.72 -4.99 0.71
CA ALA A 80 -10.58 -6.44 0.89
C ALA A 80 -11.89 -7.22 1.14
N PRO A 81 -12.81 -6.77 2.02
CA PRO A 81 -14.09 -7.47 2.25
C PRO A 81 -15.06 -7.42 1.04
N GLU A 82 -14.91 -6.49 0.10
CA GLU A 82 -15.72 -6.44 -1.13
C GLU A 82 -15.37 -7.56 -2.12
N SER A 83 -14.14 -8.10 -2.07
CA SER A 83 -13.72 -9.19 -2.96
C SER A 83 -14.45 -10.53 -2.72
N GLY A 84 -15.24 -10.65 -1.64
CA GLY A 84 -15.98 -11.86 -1.26
C GLY A 84 -15.10 -13.09 -0.94
N ARG A 85 -13.78 -13.00 -1.13
CA ARG A 85 -12.84 -14.13 -1.07
C ARG A 85 -12.37 -14.49 0.35
N TYR A 86 -12.47 -13.53 1.28
CA TYR A 86 -11.99 -13.71 2.67
C TYR A 86 -13.12 -13.74 3.71
N GLY A 87 -14.38 -13.58 3.30
CA GLY A 87 -15.56 -13.52 4.16
C GLY A 87 -16.08 -12.09 4.35
N GLU A 88 -17.35 -11.95 4.73
CA GLU A 88 -18.00 -10.65 4.92
C GLU A 88 -17.63 -10.01 6.27
N GLY A 89 -17.53 -8.68 6.29
CA GLY A 89 -17.31 -7.89 7.51
C GLY A 89 -15.90 -8.00 8.11
N TRP A 90 -15.81 -7.84 9.44
CA TRP A 90 -14.54 -7.68 10.17
C TRP A 90 -13.66 -8.93 10.15
N ARG A 91 -14.25 -10.11 9.93
CA ARG A 91 -13.51 -11.37 9.79
C ARG A 91 -12.77 -11.46 8.46
N GLY A 92 -13.32 -10.89 7.39
CA GLY A 92 -12.65 -10.79 6.08
C GLY A 92 -11.44 -9.86 6.14
N VAL A 93 -11.58 -8.74 6.86
CA VAL A 93 -10.50 -7.78 7.14
C VAL A 93 -9.32 -8.45 7.86
N LEU A 94 -9.59 -9.19 8.95
CA LEU A 94 -8.54 -9.92 9.67
C LEU A 94 -7.86 -10.99 8.80
N ARG A 95 -8.63 -11.74 8.00
CA ARG A 95 -8.06 -12.75 7.10
C ARG A 95 -7.17 -12.13 6.02
N TYR A 96 -7.55 -10.98 5.50
CA TYR A 96 -6.74 -10.25 4.53
C TYR A 96 -5.47 -9.67 5.17
N ALA A 97 -5.55 -9.13 6.39
CA ALA A 97 -4.38 -8.58 7.08
C ALA A 97 -3.25 -9.61 7.29
N VAL A 98 -3.59 -10.91 7.35
CA VAL A 98 -2.61 -12.01 7.49
C VAL A 98 -2.10 -12.52 6.12
N THR A 99 -2.58 -11.97 5.01
CA THR A 99 -2.04 -12.36 3.70
C THR A 99 -0.63 -11.82 3.48
N PRO A 100 0.24 -12.57 2.77
CA PRO A 100 1.63 -12.17 2.58
C PRO A 100 1.79 -10.80 1.92
N VAL A 101 0.84 -10.39 1.07
CA VAL A 101 0.85 -9.06 0.44
C VAL A 101 0.57 -7.95 1.46
N ALA A 102 -0.44 -8.10 2.31
CA ALA A 102 -0.73 -7.14 3.38
C ALA A 102 0.40 -7.09 4.42
N LEU A 103 1.07 -8.22 4.68
CA LEU A 103 2.24 -8.27 5.55
C LEU A 103 3.44 -7.53 4.95
N LEU A 104 3.64 -7.57 3.63
CA LEU A 104 4.68 -6.79 2.96
C LEU A 104 4.43 -5.28 3.10
N ASP A 105 3.18 -4.85 2.92
CA ASP A 105 2.80 -3.44 3.12
C ASP A 105 3.05 -3.00 4.58
N LEU A 106 2.74 -3.86 5.56
CA LEU A 106 3.05 -3.60 6.98
C LEU A 106 4.55 -3.54 7.25
N LEU A 107 5.33 -4.44 6.63
CA LEU A 107 6.78 -4.48 6.79
C LEU A 107 7.43 -3.21 6.22
N ALA A 108 6.88 -2.65 5.14
CA ALA A 108 7.36 -1.41 4.55
C ALA A 108 7.19 -0.19 5.46
N ILE A 109 6.14 -0.15 6.30
CA ILE A 109 5.91 0.95 7.27
C ILE A 109 6.59 0.70 8.63
N LEU A 110 7.09 -0.51 8.87
CA LEU A 110 7.65 -0.92 10.15
C LEU A 110 8.85 -0.06 10.63
N PRO A 111 9.81 0.35 9.77
CA PRO A 111 10.94 1.17 10.22
C PRO A 111 10.49 2.48 10.86
N VAL A 112 9.49 3.14 10.27
CA VAL A 112 8.90 4.39 10.76
C VAL A 112 8.22 4.17 12.11
N PHE A 113 7.52 3.04 12.27
CA PHE A 113 6.89 2.67 13.53
C PHE A 113 7.92 2.38 14.64
N LEU A 114 9.04 1.75 14.32
CA LEU A 114 10.13 1.50 15.26
C LEU A 114 10.83 2.79 15.68
N LEU A 115 11.04 3.71 14.75
CA LEU A 115 11.59 5.03 15.04
C LEU A 115 10.67 5.80 16.01
N LEU A 116 9.37 5.82 15.73
CA LEU A 116 8.34 6.44 16.59
C LEU A 116 8.22 5.80 17.98
N ALA A 117 8.31 4.47 18.08
CA ALA A 117 8.20 3.76 19.35
C ALA A 117 9.49 3.80 20.18
N GLY A 118 10.62 4.11 19.56
CA GLY A 118 11.95 4.18 20.18
C GLY A 118 12.38 5.59 20.64
N THR A 119 11.57 6.61 20.39
CA THR A 119 11.75 8.00 20.88
C THR A 119 10.87 8.28 22.09
#